data_AF-A0A1T3BKZ2-F1
#
_entry.id   AF-A0A1T3BKZ2-F1
#
_cell.length_a   1.000
_cell.length_b   1.000
_cell.length_c   1.000
_cell.angle_alpha   90.00
_cell.angle_beta   90.00
_cell.angle_gamma   90.00
#
_symmetry.space_group_name_H-M   'P 1'
#
loop_
_entity.id
_entity.type
_entity.pdbx_description
1 polymer ?
#
loop_
_entity_poly.entity_id
_entity_poly.type
_entity_poly.pdbx_seq_one_letter_code
_entity_poly.pdbx_strand_id
1 'polypeptide(L)'
;MAKKINNSVLLVVASNECKVCIEVGYSLEKELTDAISAVIINNFILSNFREENHQKRIIKAVNAITKVITGSDSDVMSRIKAKAKIVEMESKQTEKNDSEYYFLFNLFSSD
;
A
#
# COMPACT_ATOMS: atom_id res chain seq x y z
N MET A 1 -5.58 6.36 -33.44
CA MET A 1 -4.74 6.68 -32.27
C MET A 1 -5.07 5.66 -31.18
N ALA A 2 -4.24 4.62 -30.99
CA ALA A 2 -4.51 3.60 -29.98
C ALA A 2 -4.26 4.22 -28.60
N LYS A 3 -5.33 4.39 -27.81
CA LYS A 3 -5.25 4.87 -26.43
C LYS A 3 -4.45 3.83 -25.65
N LYS A 4 -3.27 4.19 -25.16
CA LYS A 4 -2.47 3.32 -24.30
C LYS A 4 -3.26 3.12 -23.00
N ILE A 5 -3.89 1.95 -22.86
CA ILE A 5 -4.66 1.58 -21.67
C ILE A 5 -3.63 1.19 -20.61
N ASN A 6 -3.33 2.09 -19.68
CA ASN A 6 -2.36 1.86 -18.60
C ASN A 6 -3.06 1.18 -17.41
N ASN A 7 -3.72 0.04 -17.66
CA ASN A 7 -4.43 -0.77 -16.67
C ASN A 7 -3.57 -1.95 -16.19
N SER A 8 -2.27 -1.72 -16.02
CA SER A 8 -1.32 -2.74 -15.58
C SER A 8 -1.03 -2.60 -14.10
N VAL A 9 -0.81 -3.74 -13.42
CA VAL A 9 -0.26 -3.80 -12.07
C VAL A 9 0.89 -4.79 -12.07
N LEU A 10 2.01 -4.42 -11.45
CA LEU A 10 3.17 -5.29 -11.27
C LEU A 10 3.42 -5.50 -9.77
N LEU A 11 3.46 -6.75 -9.35
CA LEU A 11 3.84 -7.14 -7.98
C LEU A 11 5.27 -7.66 -7.99
N VAL A 12 6.17 -6.98 -7.29
CA VAL A 12 7.57 -7.40 -7.13
C VAL A 12 7.77 -7.94 -5.71
N VAL A 13 8.32 -9.14 -5.60
CA VAL A 13 8.54 -9.81 -4.31
C VAL A 13 10.01 -10.24 -4.20
N ALA A 14 10.75 -9.56 -3.33
CA ALA A 14 12.11 -9.96 -2.95
C ALA A 14 12.04 -10.78 -1.66
N SER A 15 11.82 -12.10 -1.79
CA SER A 15 11.56 -12.99 -0.64
C SER A 15 12.70 -13.01 0.38
N ASN A 16 13.96 -12.96 -0.07
CA ASN A 16 15.12 -13.00 0.82
C ASN A 16 15.31 -11.69 1.60
N GLU A 17 14.78 -10.58 1.09
CA GLU A 17 14.90 -9.24 1.70
C GLU A 17 13.63 -8.85 2.47
N CYS A 18 12.60 -9.69 2.47
CA CYS A 18 11.27 -9.37 2.99
C CYS A 18 10.68 -8.05 2.42
N LYS A 19 11.07 -7.69 1.18
CA LYS A 19 10.59 -6.48 0.50
C LYS A 19 9.59 -6.83 -0.58
N VAL A 20 8.59 -5.97 -0.69
CA VAL A 20 7.50 -6.10 -1.65
C VAL A 20 7.08 -4.71 -2.12
N CYS A 21 6.86 -4.54 -3.42
CA CYS A 21 6.20 -3.36 -3.96
C CYS A 21 5.11 -3.75 -4.96
N ILE A 22 4.12 -2.87 -5.09
CA ILE A 22 3.06 -2.96 -6.10
C ILE A 22 3.21 -1.69 -6.94
N GLU A 23 3.53 -1.85 -8.21
CA GLU A 23 3.56 -0.75 -9.18
C GLU A 23 2.23 -0.71 -9.92
N VAL A 24 1.62 0.46 -9.97
CA VAL A 24 0.27 0.66 -10.50
C VAL A 24 0.33 1.55 -11.74
N GLY A 25 -0.32 1.13 -12.82
CA GLY A 25 -0.49 1.97 -14.00
C GLY A 25 -1.48 3.10 -13.74
N TYR A 26 -1.24 4.25 -14.37
CA TYR A 26 -1.98 5.50 -14.15
C TYR A 26 -3.51 5.38 -14.08
N SER A 27 -4.11 4.49 -14.87
CA SER A 27 -5.56 4.33 -14.92
C SER A 27 -6.16 3.62 -13.70
N LEU A 28 -5.33 3.03 -12.84
CA LEU A 28 -5.73 2.26 -11.66
C LEU A 28 -5.29 2.91 -10.34
N GLU A 29 -4.60 4.04 -10.37
CA GLU A 29 -4.08 4.73 -9.17
C GLU A 29 -5.19 5.19 -8.21
N LYS A 30 -6.40 5.45 -8.73
CA LYS A 30 -7.54 5.87 -7.92
C LYS A 30 -8.16 4.72 -7.13
N GLU A 31 -8.15 3.53 -7.73
CA GLU A 31 -8.68 2.30 -7.13
C GLU A 31 -7.64 1.64 -6.23
N LEU A 32 -6.38 1.67 -6.64
CA LEU A 32 -5.25 1.03 -5.97
C LEU A 32 -4.22 2.09 -5.55
N THR A 33 -4.61 2.91 -4.56
CA THR A 33 -3.75 3.95 -3.98
C THR A 33 -2.57 3.35 -3.22
N ASP A 34 -1.56 4.17 -2.93
CA ASP A 34 -0.39 3.76 -2.12
C ASP A 34 -0.80 3.16 -0.78
N ALA A 35 -1.77 3.78 -0.10
CA ALA A 35 -2.28 3.30 1.17
C ALA A 35 -3.00 1.95 1.05
N ILE A 36 -3.80 1.76 -0.01
CA ILE A 36 -4.47 0.48 -0.30
C ILE A 36 -3.42 -0.60 -0.61
N SER A 37 -2.42 -0.27 -1.43
CA SER A 37 -1.31 -1.16 -1.78
C SER A 37 -0.52 -1.59 -0.54
N ALA A 38 -0.18 -0.65 0.34
CA ALA A 38 0.49 -0.94 1.61
C ALA A 38 -0.33 -1.89 2.50
N VAL A 39 -1.65 -1.68 2.60
CA VAL A 39 -2.54 -2.57 3.34
C VAL A 39 -2.57 -3.98 2.76
N ILE A 40 -2.58 -4.12 1.43
CA ILE A 40 -2.57 -5.43 0.76
C ILE A 40 -1.25 -6.16 1.05
N ILE A 41 -0.11 -5.47 0.89
CA ILE A 41 1.22 -6.02 1.16
C ILE A 41 1.31 -6.50 2.61
N ASN A 42 0.95 -5.65 3.56
CA ASN A 42 1.04 -5.96 4.98
C ASN A 42 0.13 -7.14 5.38
N ASN A 43 -1.13 -7.15 4.93
CA ASN A 43 -2.10 -8.16 5.37
C ASN A 43 -1.94 -9.52 4.67
N PHE A 44 -1.62 -9.54 3.38
CA PHE A 44 -1.65 -10.77 2.60
C PHE A 44 -0.26 -11.36 2.37
N ILE A 45 0.79 -10.53 2.33
CA ILE A 45 2.14 -10.97 2.02
C ILE A 45 3.01 -11.02 3.27
N LEU A 46 3.12 -9.93 4.04
CA LEU A 46 4.03 -9.84 5.19
C LEU A 46 3.48 -10.46 6.48
N SER A 47 2.20 -10.27 6.82
CA SER A 47 1.60 -10.83 8.05
C SER A 47 1.63 -12.37 8.10
N ASN A 48 1.73 -13.04 6.95
CA ASN A 48 1.74 -14.50 6.85
C ASN A 48 3.14 -15.04 6.51
N PHE A 49 4.21 -14.25 6.67
CA PHE A 49 5.57 -14.67 6.31
C PHE A 49 6.10 -15.82 7.17
N ARG A 50 5.48 -16.07 8.33
CA ARG A 50 5.83 -17.16 9.26
C ARG A 50 5.27 -18.53 8.86
N GLU A 51 4.35 -18.61 7.90
CA GLU A 51 3.84 -19.89 7.37
C GLU A 51 4.55 -20.27 6.06
N GLU A 52 4.95 -21.55 5.93
CA GLU A 52 5.80 -22.13 4.87
C GLU A 52 5.22 -22.13 3.44
N ASN A 53 4.28 -21.24 3.09
CA ASN A 53 3.64 -21.26 1.77
C ASN A 53 3.61 -19.89 1.07
N HIS A 54 4.76 -19.50 0.51
CA HIS A 54 4.94 -18.26 -0.24
C HIS A 54 3.99 -18.14 -1.43
N GLN A 55 3.73 -19.24 -2.14
CA GLN A 55 2.84 -19.27 -3.30
C GLN A 55 1.39 -18.92 -2.93
N LYS A 56 0.85 -19.51 -1.85
CA LYS A 56 -0.51 -19.21 -1.37
C LYS A 56 -0.67 -17.72 -1.01
N ARG A 57 0.37 -17.08 -0.47
CA ARG A 57 0.32 -15.65 -0.11
C ARG A 57 0.26 -14.76 -1.34
N ILE A 58 1.10 -15.03 -2.35
CA ILE A 58 1.09 -14.29 -3.62
C ILE A 58 -0.29 -14.40 -4.27
N ILE A 59 -0.87 -15.61 -4.32
CA ILE A 59 -2.22 -15.82 -4.87
C ILE A 59 -3.27 -15.01 -4.08
N LYS A 60 -3.23 -15.02 -2.75
CA LYS A 60 -4.15 -14.21 -1.91
C LYS A 60 -4.00 -12.72 -2.19
N ALA A 61 -2.78 -12.22 -2.33
CA ALA A 61 -2.50 -10.82 -2.63
C ALA A 61 -3.02 -10.42 -4.02
N VAL A 62 -2.75 -11.24 -5.05
CA VAL A 62 -3.28 -11.03 -6.41
C VAL A 62 -4.81 -11.02 -6.40
N ASN A 63 -5.45 -11.98 -5.71
CA ASN A 63 -6.91 -12.01 -5.57
C ASN A 63 -7.45 -10.75 -4.88
N ALA A 64 -6.77 -10.25 -3.85
CA ALA A 64 -7.15 -9.00 -3.19
C ALA A 64 -7.04 -7.80 -4.14
N ILE A 65 -5.93 -7.70 -4.89
CA ILE A 65 -5.73 -6.66 -5.92
C ILE A 65 -6.87 -6.71 -6.95
N THR A 66 -7.19 -7.90 -7.47
CA THR A 66 -8.29 -8.08 -8.44
C THR A 66 -9.61 -7.60 -7.86
N LYS A 67 -9.97 -8.01 -6.65
CA LYS A 67 -11.21 -7.58 -5.98
C LYS A 67 -11.30 -6.07 -5.80
N VAL A 68 -10.16 -5.43 -5.51
CA VAL A 68 -10.09 -3.97 -5.38
C VAL A 68 -10.35 -3.30 -6.72
N ILE A 69 -9.64 -3.71 -7.77
CA ILE A 69 -9.76 -3.08 -9.10
C ILE A 69 -11.16 -3.31 -9.71
N THR A 70 -11.74 -4.50 -9.53
CA THR A 70 -13.05 -4.84 -10.10
C THR A 70 -14.22 -4.38 -9.23
N GLY A 71 -13.97 -4.04 -7.96
CA GLY A 71 -15.03 -3.73 -6.99
C GLY A 71 -15.94 -4.92 -6.67
N SER A 72 -15.50 -6.15 -6.92
CA SER A 72 -16.35 -7.35 -6.88
C SER A 72 -16.69 -7.86 -5.46
N ASP A 73 -16.17 -7.22 -4.41
CA ASP A 73 -16.33 -7.65 -3.01
C ASP A 73 -16.36 -6.43 -2.08
N SER A 74 -17.56 -5.99 -1.71
CA SER A 74 -17.79 -4.79 -0.91
C SER A 74 -17.22 -4.89 0.50
N ASP A 75 -17.24 -6.09 1.10
CA ASP A 75 -16.81 -6.30 2.47
C ASP A 75 -15.29 -6.25 2.58
N VAL A 76 -14.60 -6.94 1.67
CA VAL A 76 -13.14 -6.85 1.55
C VAL A 76 -12.71 -5.41 1.28
N MET A 77 -13.39 -4.73 0.35
CA MET A 77 -13.11 -3.34 0.01
C MET A 77 -13.25 -2.41 1.21
N SER A 78 -14.33 -2.55 1.98
CA SER A 78 -14.61 -1.69 3.14
C SER A 78 -13.53 -1.84 4.21
N ARG A 79 -13.10 -3.08 4.46
CA ARG A 79 -12.01 -3.38 5.42
C ARG A 79 -10.67 -2.83 4.96
N ILE A 80 -10.34 -2.98 3.67
CA ILE A 80 -9.10 -2.45 3.11
C ILE A 80 -9.10 -0.92 3.15
N LYS A 81 -10.19 -0.26 2.73
CA LYS A 81 -10.32 1.21 2.78
C LYS A 81 -10.26 1.76 4.20
N ALA A 82 -10.90 1.08 5.16
CA ALA A 82 -10.82 1.48 6.57
C ALA A 82 -9.37 1.45 7.08
N LYS A 83 -8.62 0.38 6.77
CA LYS A 83 -7.19 0.29 7.11
C LYS A 83 -6.34 1.31 6.34
N ALA A 84 -6.62 1.54 5.07
CA ALA A 84 -5.88 2.49 4.25
C ALA A 84 -6.03 3.92 4.79
N LYS A 85 -7.23 4.28 5.23
CA LYS A 85 -7.48 5.55 5.90
C LYS A 85 -6.65 5.71 7.19
N ILE A 86 -6.47 4.63 7.95
CA ILE A 86 -5.60 4.66 9.14
C ILE A 86 -4.14 4.90 8.72
N VAL A 87 -3.65 4.18 7.71
CA VAL A 87 -2.28 4.38 7.18
C VAL A 87 -2.05 5.82 6.70
N GLU A 88 -3.01 6.42 6.01
CA GLU A 88 -2.94 7.83 5.57
C GLU A 88 -2.99 8.83 6.73
N MET A 89 -3.73 8.50 7.81
CA MET A 89 -3.77 9.33 9.02
C MET A 89 -2.42 9.28 9.74
N GLU A 90 -1.81 8.09 9.83
CA GLU A 90 -0.50 7.88 10.42
C GLU A 90 0.60 8.63 9.64
N SER A 91 0.62 8.53 8.31
CA SER A 91 1.64 9.21 7.49
C SER A 91 1.59 10.74 7.65
N LYS A 92 0.37 11.31 7.68
CA LYS A 92 0.18 12.76 7.90
C LYS A 92 0.59 13.20 9.31
N GLN A 93 0.39 12.33 10.30
CA GLN A 93 0.78 12.64 11.67
C GLN A 93 2.30 12.58 11.85
N THR A 94 2.97 11.62 11.21
CA THR A 94 4.44 11.55 11.16
C THR A 94 5.03 12.78 10.47
N GLU A 95 4.52 13.17 9.30
CA GLU A 95 4.98 14.38 8.59
C GLU A 95 4.80 15.65 9.43
N LYS A 96 3.66 15.78 10.12
CA LYS A 96 3.41 16.93 11.01
C LYS A 96 4.38 16.95 12.19
N ASN A 97 4.56 15.82 12.86
CA ASN A 97 5.47 15.71 13.99
C ASN A 97 6.92 16.02 13.58
N ASP A 98 7.39 15.46 12.47
CA ASP A 98 8.72 15.72 11.94
C ASP A 98 8.89 17.22 11.64
N SER A 99 7.92 17.83 10.97
CA SER A 99 7.95 19.27 10.69
C SER A 99 7.98 20.14 11.97
N GLU A 100 7.30 19.71 13.02
CA GLU A 100 7.27 20.38 14.32
C GLU A 100 8.61 20.28 15.04
N TYR A 101 9.25 19.09 15.03
CA TYR A 101 10.61 18.91 15.56
C TYR A 101 11.64 19.75 14.80
N TYR A 102 11.58 19.81 13.47
CA TYR A 102 12.47 20.66 12.67
C TYR A 102 12.27 22.15 12.97
N PHE A 103 11.03 22.60 13.18
CA PHE A 103 10.75 23.98 13.54
C PHE A 103 11.32 24.33 14.93
N LEU A 104 11.08 23.47 15.93
CA LEU A 104 11.60 23.67 17.29
C LEU A 104 13.13 23.61 17.31
N PHE A 105 13.75 22.67 16.59
CA PHE A 105 15.21 22.55 16.50
C PHE A 105 15.84 23.84 15.94
N ASN A 106 15.28 24.41 14.87
CA ASN A 106 15.77 25.67 14.30
C ASN A 106 15.51 26.88 15.23
N LEU A 107 14.41 26.87 15.99
CA LEU A 107 14.08 27.92 16.96
C LEU A 107 15.06 27.93 18.14
N PHE A 108 15.43 26.75 18.67
CA PHE A 108 16.36 26.63 19.80
C PHE A 108 17.85 26.68 19.42
N SER A 109 18.17 26.62 18.13
CA SER A 109 19.55 26.75 17.61
C SER A 109 19.89 28.16 17.11
N SER A 110 18.96 29.12 17.25
CA SER A 110 19.10 30.51 16.79
C SER A 110 19.53 31.50 17.89
N ASP A 111 19.85 31.01 19.10
CA ASP A 111 20.53 31.73 20.18
C ASP A 111 21.98 31.24 20.32
#